data_AF-A0A8S1RJR6-F1
#
_entry.id   AF-A0A8S1RJR6-F1
#
_cell.length_a   1.000
_cell.length_b   1.000
_cell.length_c   1.000
_cell.angle_alpha   90.00
_cell.angle_beta   90.00
_cell.angle_gamma   90.00
#
_symmetry.space_group_name_H-M   'P 1'
#
loop_
_entity.id
_entity.type
_entity.pdbx_description
1 polymer ?
#
loop_
_entity_poly.entity_id
_entity_poly.type
_entity_poly.pdbx_seq_one_letter_code
_entity_poly.pdbx_strand_id
1 'polypeptide(L)'
;MSINDVPKGGLNSSKLVPLKCSCPPDCKCSDKNPSYWKHKPCQELTYITDKGDIICKNHLTKCKGYFIKDASFECDQKKPNTCYQYKSISQFLMAIAQGLQAAEFSLQVEDLIVFSTSLNTEVVKRWNS
;
A
#
# COMPACT_ATOMS: atom_id res chain seq x y z
N MET A 1 -17.05 18.31 11.85
CA MET A 1 -16.63 17.02 11.24
C MET A 1 -16.27 16.08 12.38
N SER A 2 -17.08 15.04 12.59
CA SER A 2 -17.09 14.19 13.79
C SER A 2 -16.66 12.78 13.41
N ILE A 3 -15.60 12.25 14.03
CA ILE A 3 -15.21 10.85 14.37
C ILE A 3 -15.55 9.68 13.37
N ASN A 4 -16.12 9.94 12.20
CA ASN A 4 -16.79 8.95 11.32
C ASN A 4 -16.12 8.78 9.94
N ASP A 5 -14.96 9.40 9.68
CA ASP A 5 -14.25 9.27 8.39
C ASP A 5 -13.13 8.22 8.38
N VAL A 6 -13.12 7.32 9.38
CA VAL A 6 -12.39 6.04 9.33
C VAL A 6 -13.42 4.95 9.63
N PRO A 7 -13.45 3.82 8.92
CA PRO A 7 -14.34 2.73 9.29
C PRO A 7 -14.11 2.35 10.76
N LYS A 8 -15.13 2.57 11.60
CA LYS A 8 -15.13 2.10 12.99
C LYS A 8 -15.21 0.58 12.96
N GLY A 9 -14.05 -0.07 13.01
CA GLY A 9 -13.94 -1.53 13.11
C GLY A 9 -12.81 -2.11 12.25
N GLY A 10 -11.67 -2.39 12.88
CA GLY A 10 -10.76 -3.43 12.37
C GLY A 10 -9.39 -2.97 11.88
N LEU A 11 -8.78 -1.99 12.56
CA LEU A 11 -7.31 -1.83 12.63
C LEU A 11 -6.67 -2.76 13.68
N ASN A 12 -7.44 -3.30 14.62
CA ASN A 12 -6.91 -4.15 15.71
C ASN A 12 -6.66 -5.61 15.32
N SER A 13 -6.97 -6.03 14.08
CA SER A 13 -6.75 -7.40 13.60
C SER A 13 -6.03 -7.49 12.25
N SER A 14 -5.84 -6.36 11.57
CA SER A 14 -5.26 -6.32 10.23
C SER A 14 -3.74 -6.16 10.35
N LYS A 15 -2.99 -7.16 9.89
CA LYS A 15 -1.52 -7.11 9.92
C LYS A 15 -1.05 -5.94 9.06
N LEU A 16 -0.15 -5.14 9.62
CA LEU A 16 0.48 -4.02 8.92
C LEU A 16 1.79 -4.49 8.31
N VAL A 17 1.84 -4.54 6.99
CA VAL A 17 3.02 -4.94 6.25
C VAL A 17 3.65 -3.70 5.62
N PRO A 18 4.96 -3.45 5.81
CA PRO A 18 5.63 -2.31 5.18
C PRO A 18 5.67 -2.52 3.67
N LEU A 19 5.13 -1.57 2.91
CA LEU A 19 5.07 -1.69 1.46
C LEU A 19 6.46 -1.47 0.85
N LYS A 20 6.92 -2.48 0.11
CA LYS A 20 8.20 -2.50 -0.61
C LYS A 20 7.93 -2.82 -2.07
N CYS A 21 8.55 -2.08 -2.98
CA CYS A 21 8.56 -2.49 -4.39
C CYS A 21 9.82 -2.03 -5.12
N SER A 22 10.14 -2.74 -6.19
CA SER A 22 11.06 -2.23 -7.21
C SER A 22 10.36 -1.17 -8.05
N CYS A 23 11.08 -0.14 -8.47
CA CYS A 23 10.55 0.90 -9.35
C CYS A 23 9.97 0.25 -10.63
N PRO A 24 8.73 0.57 -11.05
CA PRO A 24 8.24 0.10 -12.34
C PRO A 24 9.16 0.64 -13.46
N PRO A 25 9.23 -0.03 -14.63
CA PRO A 25 10.18 0.33 -15.69
C PRO A 25 10.13 1.80 -16.13
N ASP A 26 8.94 2.41 -16.03
CA ASP A 26 8.69 3.78 -16.46
C ASP A 26 9.00 4.81 -15.36
N CYS A 27 9.42 4.37 -14.17
CA CYS A 27 9.74 5.25 -13.06
C CYS A 27 11.14 5.85 -13.20
N LYS A 28 11.27 7.14 -12.90
CA LYS A 28 12.54 7.90 -13.02
C LYS A 28 13.61 7.47 -12.02
N CYS A 29 13.22 6.74 -10.97
CA CYS A 29 14.15 5.98 -10.17
C CYS A 29 14.53 4.73 -10.96
N SER A 30 15.65 4.74 -11.67
CA SER A 30 16.17 3.56 -12.37
C SER A 30 16.67 2.45 -11.41
N ASP A 31 16.13 2.40 -10.19
CA ASP A 31 16.54 1.48 -9.14
C ASP A 31 15.81 0.15 -9.30
N LYS A 32 16.60 -0.91 -9.44
CA LYS A 32 16.09 -2.28 -9.57
C LYS A 32 15.83 -2.92 -8.21
N ASN A 33 16.41 -2.38 -7.15
CA ASN A 33 16.27 -2.92 -5.81
C ASN A 33 14.91 -2.52 -5.21
N PRO A 34 14.25 -3.43 -4.47
CA PRO A 34 13.08 -3.07 -3.70
C PRO A 34 13.40 -1.97 -2.70
N SER A 35 12.63 -0.89 -2.72
CA SER A 35 12.73 0.21 -1.76
C SER A 35 11.43 0.36 -0.98
N TYR A 36 11.55 0.90 0.23
CA TYR A 36 10.38 1.21 1.04
C TYR A 36 9.62 2.37 0.44
N TRP A 37 8.29 2.28 0.48
CA TRP A 37 7.43 3.35 0.04
C TRP A 37 7.26 4.41 1.10
N LYS A 38 7.33 5.67 0.67
CA LYS A 38 7.04 6.82 1.51
C LYS A 38 5.75 7.48 1.09
N HIS A 39 4.95 7.81 2.10
CA HIS A 39 3.68 8.49 1.91
C HIS A 39 3.94 9.95 1.55
N LYS A 40 3.71 10.33 0.29
CA LYS A 40 4.10 11.64 -0.27
C LYS A 40 3.83 12.85 0.64
N PRO A 41 2.65 13.03 1.25
CA PRO A 41 2.38 14.17 2.13
C PRO A 41 3.26 14.27 3.39
N CYS A 42 3.69 13.15 3.97
CA CYS A 42 4.45 13.17 5.23
C CYS A 42 5.82 12.50 5.17
N GLN A 43 6.19 11.92 4.02
CA GLN A 43 7.46 11.23 3.77
C GLN A 43 7.76 10.08 4.74
N GLU A 44 6.74 9.56 5.41
CA GLU A 44 6.82 8.43 6.34
C GLU A 44 6.64 7.10 5.62
N LEU A 45 7.12 6.02 6.23
CA LEU A 45 6.89 4.67 5.75
C LEU A 45 5.40 4.36 5.58
N THR A 46 5.12 3.70 4.46
CA THR A 46 3.79 3.29 4.07
C THR A 46 3.59 1.81 4.36
N TYR A 47 2.41 1.46 4.85
CA TYR A 47 2.01 0.11 5.21
C TYR A 47 0.74 -0.26 4.45
N ILE A 48 0.65 -1.53 4.08
CA ILE A 48 -0.56 -2.13 3.52
C ILE A 48 -1.22 -3.04 4.56
N THR A 49 -2.54 -3.00 4.62
CA THR A 49 -3.37 -3.91 5.40
C THR A 49 -3.84 -5.08 4.54
N ASP A 50 -4.28 -6.16 5.19
CA ASP A 50 -4.98 -7.29 4.56
C ASP A 50 -6.36 -6.94 3.98
N LYS A 51 -6.81 -5.68 4.12
CA LYS A 51 -8.03 -5.15 3.49
C LYS A 51 -7.75 -4.34 2.23
N GLY A 52 -6.47 -4.19 1.87
CA GLY A 52 -6.02 -3.34 0.76
C GLY A 52 -6.03 -1.85 1.07
N ASP A 53 -6.02 -1.47 2.36
CA ASP A 53 -5.81 -0.07 2.75
C ASP A 53 -4.32 0.22 2.87
N ILE A 54 -3.96 1.41 2.40
CA ILE A 54 -2.62 1.97 2.48
C ILE A 54 -2.61 3.09 3.51
N ILE A 55 -1.75 2.97 4.52
CA ILE A 55 -1.65 3.92 5.63
C ILE A 55 -0.19 4.27 5.94
N CYS A 56 0.02 5.38 6.63
CA CYS A 56 1.33 5.74 7.19
C CYS A 56 1.24 5.84 8.72
N LYS A 57 2.38 6.01 9.39
CA LYS A 57 2.42 6.21 10.85
C LYS A 57 1.55 7.39 11.33
N ASN A 58 1.36 8.40 10.51
CA ASN A 58 0.61 9.61 10.84
C ASN A 58 -0.85 9.61 10.31
N HIS A 59 -1.41 8.46 9.90
CA HIS A 59 -2.74 8.36 9.28
C HIS A 59 -3.93 8.73 10.21
N LEU A 60 -3.68 8.89 11.51
CA LEU A 60 -4.70 9.34 12.49
C LEU A 60 -4.54 10.82 12.86
N THR A 61 -3.40 11.44 12.54
CA THR A 61 -3.03 12.77 13.05
C THR A 61 -2.81 13.79 11.95
N LYS A 62 -2.17 13.40 10.83
CA LYS A 62 -1.77 14.33 9.75
C LYS A 62 -2.14 13.85 8.36
N CYS A 63 -2.24 12.55 8.16
CA CYS A 63 -2.50 11.95 6.87
C CYS A 63 -3.82 11.19 6.90
N LYS A 64 -4.40 10.94 5.74
CA LYS A 64 -5.53 10.00 5.61
C LYS A 64 -5.01 8.73 4.94
N GLY A 65 -5.47 7.59 5.42
CA GLY A 65 -5.33 6.33 4.68
C GLY A 65 -6.16 6.37 3.41
N TYR A 66 -5.81 5.53 2.44
CA TYR A 66 -6.57 5.39 1.19
C TYR A 66 -6.55 3.94 0.71
N PHE A 67 -7.51 3.61 -0.14
CA PHE A 67 -7.57 2.28 -0.73
C PHE A 67 -6.47 2.12 -1.79
N ILE A 68 -5.93 0.92 -1.95
CA ILE A 68 -4.74 0.66 -2.78
C ILE A 68 -4.88 1.12 -4.25
N LYS A 69 -6.11 1.19 -4.79
CA LYS A 69 -6.35 1.74 -6.13
C LYS A 69 -5.98 3.20 -6.29
N ASP A 70 -6.14 3.97 -5.21
CA ASP A 70 -5.92 5.41 -5.18
C ASP A 70 -4.47 5.74 -4.79
N ALA A 71 -3.64 4.71 -4.60
CA ALA A 71 -2.27 4.86 -4.15
C ALA A 71 -1.41 5.63 -5.15
N SER A 72 -0.68 6.60 -4.60
CA SER A 72 0.39 7.31 -5.28
C SER A 72 1.65 7.17 -4.46
N PHE A 73 2.76 6.89 -5.13
CA PHE A 73 3.98 6.46 -4.47
C PHE A 73 5.20 7.16 -4.99
N GLU A 74 6.08 7.50 -4.07
CA GLU A 74 7.36 8.12 -4.33
C GLU A 74 8.45 7.16 -3.89
N CYS A 75 9.36 6.84 -4.81
CA CYS A 75 10.51 6.01 -4.49
C CYS A 75 11.49 6.79 -3.62
N ASP A 76 12.24 6.08 -2.77
CA ASP A 76 13.08 6.69 -1.73
C ASP A 76 14.22 7.58 -2.28
N GLN A 77 14.57 7.40 -3.56
CA GLN A 77 15.51 8.29 -4.23
C GLN A 77 14.88 9.67 -4.43
N LYS A 78 15.38 10.67 -3.67
CA LYS A 78 14.99 12.10 -3.65
C LYS A 78 15.15 12.83 -5.00
N LYS A 79 14.52 12.33 -6.07
CA LYS A 79 14.46 12.99 -7.36
C LYS A 79 13.06 13.59 -7.55
N PRO A 80 12.95 14.84 -8.02
CA PRO A 80 11.64 15.42 -8.33
C PRO A 80 10.91 14.58 -9.39
N ASN A 81 9.59 14.43 -9.27
CA ASN A 81 8.71 13.65 -10.15
C ASN A 81 8.93 12.12 -10.15
N THR A 82 9.27 11.52 -9.00
CA THR A 82 9.24 10.04 -8.81
C THR A 82 7.88 9.54 -8.31
N CYS A 83 6.86 10.42 -8.27
CA CYS A 83 5.50 10.04 -7.95
C CYS A 83 4.87 9.23 -9.09
N TYR A 84 4.51 7.98 -8.83
CA TYR A 84 3.72 7.15 -9.75
C TYR A 84 2.32 6.92 -9.16
N GLN A 85 1.30 6.92 -10.02
CA GLN A 85 -0.09 6.70 -9.65
C GLN A 85 -0.75 5.72 -10.64
N TYR A 86 -1.55 4.81 -10.10
CA TYR A 86 -2.34 3.85 -10.85
C TYR A 86 -3.62 4.50 -11.47
N LYS A 87 -4.00 4.05 -12.67
CA LYS A 87 -4.99 4.61 -13.61
C LYS A 87 -5.73 3.53 -14.43
N SER A 88 -5.33 2.26 -14.39
CA SER A 88 -5.94 1.17 -15.18
C SER A 88 -6.05 -0.13 -14.39
N ILE A 89 -6.78 -1.12 -14.94
CA ILE A 89 -6.95 -2.44 -14.32
C ILE A 89 -5.63 -3.21 -14.20
N SER A 90 -4.74 -3.09 -15.19
CA SER A 90 -3.39 -3.69 -15.12
C SER A 90 -2.59 -3.10 -13.98
N GLN A 91 -2.76 -1.80 -13.73
CA GLN A 91 -2.11 -1.10 -12.64
C GLN A 91 -2.69 -1.46 -11.26
N PHE A 92 -3.98 -1.77 -11.19
CA PHE A 92 -4.58 -2.38 -10.00
C PHE A 92 -3.98 -3.76 -9.69
N LEU A 93 -3.83 -4.62 -10.70
CA LEU A 93 -3.17 -5.92 -10.53
C LEU A 93 -1.71 -5.77 -10.07
N MET A 94 -1.00 -4.76 -10.57
CA MET A 94 0.34 -4.42 -10.08
C MET A 94 0.32 -4.01 -8.61
N ALA A 95 -0.67 -3.23 -8.18
CA ALA A 95 -0.80 -2.79 -6.79
C ALA A 95 -1.04 -3.98 -5.85
N ILE A 96 -1.89 -4.94 -6.24
CA ILE A 96 -2.08 -6.20 -5.49
C ILE A 96 -0.77 -6.97 -5.42
N ALA A 97 -0.08 -7.14 -6.55
CA ALA A 97 1.18 -7.87 -6.61
C ALA A 97 2.24 -7.28 -5.67
N GLN A 98 2.31 -5.95 -5.55
CA GLN A 98 3.19 -5.28 -4.59
C GLN A 98 2.79 -5.52 -3.14
N GLY A 99 1.49 -5.53 -2.84
CA GLY A 99 0.99 -5.89 -1.52
C GLY A 99 1.39 -7.30 -1.10
N LEU A 100 1.27 -8.26 -2.02
CA LEU A 100 1.68 -9.65 -1.81
C LEU A 100 3.20 -9.76 -1.63
N GLN A 101 3.98 -9.16 -2.54
CA GLN A 101 5.44 -9.15 -2.45
C GLN A 101 5.93 -8.55 -1.12
N ALA A 102 5.32 -7.46 -0.66
CA ALA A 102 5.67 -6.85 0.63
C ALA A 102 5.44 -7.81 1.81
N ALA A 103 4.36 -8.60 1.75
CA ALA A 103 4.03 -9.59 2.77
C ALA A 103 5.02 -10.76 2.79
N GLU A 104 5.47 -11.22 1.62
CA GLU A 104 6.49 -12.28 1.49
C GLU A 104 7.79 -11.92 2.21
N PHE A 105 8.18 -10.64 2.23
CA PHE A 105 9.38 -10.18 2.92
C PHE A 105 9.23 -10.00 4.44
N SER A 106 8.00 -10.04 4.96
CA SER A 106 7.70 -9.55 6.31
C SER A 106 6.98 -10.57 7.20
N LEU A 107 6.30 -11.55 6.61
CA LEU A 107 5.45 -12.50 7.33
C LEU A 107 5.99 -13.93 7.26
N GLN A 108 5.68 -14.73 8.27
CA GLN A 108 5.85 -16.18 8.23
C GLN A 108 4.85 -16.83 7.28
N VAL A 109 5.07 -18.07 6.88
CA VAL A 109 4.31 -18.75 5.82
C VAL A 109 2.80 -18.81 6.13
N GLU A 110 2.42 -19.17 7.34
CA GLU A 110 1.01 -19.28 7.74
C GLU A 110 0.32 -17.91 7.68
N ASP A 111 1.04 -16.88 8.12
CA ASP A 111 0.57 -15.50 8.16
C ASP A 111 0.47 -14.88 6.77
N LEU A 112 1.40 -15.22 5.89
CA LEU A 112 1.42 -14.83 4.50
C LEU A 112 0.21 -15.39 3.76
N ILE A 113 -0.14 -16.65 3.98
CA ILE A 113 -1.31 -17.30 3.35
C ILE A 113 -2.60 -16.56 3.76
N VAL A 114 -2.77 -16.30 5.06
CA VAL A 114 -3.94 -15.58 5.58
C VAL A 114 -3.99 -14.16 5.02
N PHE A 115 -2.86 -13.43 5.06
CA PHE A 115 -2.77 -12.07 4.54
C PHE A 115 -3.12 -12.00 3.06
N SER A 116 -2.55 -12.89 2.24
CA SER A 116 -2.74 -12.92 0.80
C SER A 116 -4.18 -13.23 0.42
N THR A 117 -4.80 -14.19 1.12
CA THR A 117 -6.20 -14.58 0.89
C THR A 117 -7.15 -13.45 1.26
N SER A 118 -6.94 -12.83 2.43
CA SER A 118 -7.73 -11.67 2.88
C SER A 118 -7.57 -10.48 1.93
N LEU A 119 -6.33 -10.14 1.55
CA LEU A 119 -6.03 -9.03 0.66
C LEU A 119 -6.76 -9.20 -0.67
N ASN A 120 -6.60 -10.35 -1.31
CA ASN A 120 -7.24 -10.62 -2.60
C ASN A 120 -8.78 -10.54 -2.49
N THR A 121 -9.36 -11.13 -1.45
CA THR A 121 -10.81 -11.16 -1.24
C THR A 121 -11.38 -9.75 -1.03
N GLU A 122 -10.81 -8.99 -0.09
CA GLU A 122 -11.31 -7.65 0.24
C GLU A 122 -11.06 -6.66 -0.89
N VAL A 123 -9.95 -6.79 -1.60
CA VAL A 123 -9.64 -5.95 -2.76
C VAL A 123 -10.64 -6.19 -3.89
N VAL A 124 -10.94 -7.45 -4.25
CA VAL A 124 -11.94 -7.78 -5.28
C VAL A 124 -13.32 -7.27 -4.91
N LYS A 125 -13.72 -7.46 -3.64
CA LYS A 125 -15.00 -7.00 -3.11
C LYS A 125 -15.15 -5.48 -3.21
N ARG A 126 -14.14 -4.74 -2.76
CA ARG A 126 -14.16 -3.27 -2.68
C ARG A 126 -13.88 -2.58 -4.01
N TRP A 127 -13.24 -3.25 -4.97
CA TRP A 127 -13.01 -2.69 -6.30
C TRP A 127 -14.32 -2.53 -7.09
N ASN A 128 -15.23 -3.49 -6.95
CA ASN A 128 -16.51 -3.54 -7.68
C ASN A 128 -17.68 -2.84 -6.95
N SER A 129 -17.42 -2.25 -5.79
CA SER A 129 -18.40 -1.49 -5.00
C SER A 129 -18.26 0.01 -5.25
#